data_AF-A0AAE7BV08-F1
#
_entry.id   AF-A0AAE7BV08-F1
#
_cell.length_a   1.000
_cell.length_b   1.000
_cell.length_c   1.000
_cell.angle_alpha   90.00
_cell.angle_beta   90.00
_cell.angle_gamma   90.00
#
_symmetry.space_group_name_H-M   'P 1'
#
loop_
_entity.id
_entity.type
_entity.pdbx_description
1 polymer ?
#
loop_
_entity_poly.entity_id
_entity_poly.type
_entity_poly.pdbx_seq_one_letter_code
_entity_poly.pdbx_strand_id
1 'polypeptide(L)'
;MATEKKSIRKTEEGNSTDSGATSKATTDKSTDKSTEPLDSTKSKLLLDIKEQAEKGKLKGITTSIRTAYNEIVKAYGKPKVANVECWTYSYDHAKTTANFFYDHDSCGEELNQVKPTTKLNRITVEPTYYNVQLTEHDIRQGLGEPTNAYDNEAYGGYEMYYNVGKNQIFIQIDTDSSVRKVSSISVRTPLVFEK
;
A
#
# COMPACT_ATOMS: atom_id res chain seq x y z
N MET A 1 61.01 -17.87 29.01
CA MET A 1 59.68 -17.86 28.38
C MET A 1 59.07 -16.48 28.56
N ALA A 2 58.60 -15.92 27.43
CA ALA A 2 57.73 -14.77 27.20
C ALA A 2 57.73 -13.56 28.17
N THR A 3 58.23 -12.47 27.60
CA THR A 3 58.25 -11.07 27.99
C THR A 3 56.84 -10.45 27.97
N GLU A 4 56.46 -9.67 29.00
CA GLU A 4 55.42 -8.63 28.87
C GLU A 4 56.03 -7.26 29.20
N LYS A 5 56.12 -6.41 28.17
CA LYS A 5 56.39 -4.98 28.29
C LYS A 5 55.12 -4.22 27.92
N LYS A 6 54.59 -3.53 28.93
CA LYS A 6 53.80 -2.28 28.95
C LYS A 6 53.70 -1.51 27.63
N SER A 7 52.50 -1.01 27.28
CA SER A 7 52.30 0.40 26.93
C SER A 7 50.86 0.83 26.56
N ILE A 8 50.44 1.93 27.20
CA ILE A 8 49.80 3.13 26.63
C ILE A 8 48.31 3.11 26.22
N ARG A 9 47.57 4.08 26.82
CA ARG A 9 46.23 4.57 26.46
C ARG A 9 46.18 5.14 25.04
N LYS A 10 45.07 4.93 24.34
CA LYS A 10 44.52 5.89 23.37
C LYS A 10 43.00 6.01 23.56
N THR A 11 42.57 7.26 23.70
CA THR A 11 41.19 7.73 23.57
C THR A 11 40.92 7.90 22.07
N GLU A 12 39.80 7.39 21.57
CA GLU A 12 39.17 7.91 20.34
C GLU A 12 37.65 7.99 20.57
N GLU A 13 37.13 9.19 20.35
CA GLU A 13 35.72 9.56 20.28
C GLU A 13 35.12 9.12 18.94
N GLY A 14 33.81 8.89 18.95
CA GLY A 14 32.95 8.90 17.77
C GLY A 14 32.74 7.51 17.15
N ASN A 15 31.49 7.04 17.09
CA ASN A 15 30.68 7.28 15.91
C ASN A 15 29.24 6.74 16.08
N SER A 16 28.28 7.62 15.76
CA SER A 16 26.97 7.35 15.15
C SER A 16 26.10 6.21 15.69
N THR A 17 25.00 6.61 16.35
CA THR A 17 23.75 5.85 16.40
C THR A 17 23.21 5.65 14.99
N ASP A 18 23.55 4.54 14.36
CA ASP A 18 22.86 4.05 13.16
C ASP A 18 21.63 3.25 13.61
N SER A 19 20.47 3.90 13.55
CA SER A 19 19.15 3.28 13.71
C SER A 19 18.52 3.05 12.33
N GLY A 20 19.24 2.36 11.46
CA GLY A 20 18.69 1.82 10.22
C GLY A 20 17.93 0.53 10.49
N ALA A 21 16.64 0.64 10.79
CA ALA A 21 15.72 -0.50 10.82
C ALA A 21 15.77 -1.23 9.48
N THR A 22 16.49 -2.34 9.44
CA THR A 22 16.60 -3.22 8.27
C THR A 22 15.30 -4.01 8.20
N SER A 23 14.39 -3.58 7.32
CA SER A 23 13.20 -4.35 6.93
C SER A 23 13.65 -5.72 6.42
N LYS A 24 13.45 -6.74 7.25
CA LYS A 24 13.85 -8.11 6.97
C LYS A 24 12.85 -8.68 5.98
N ALA A 25 13.32 -9.10 4.80
CA ALA A 25 12.51 -9.87 3.88
C ALA A 25 12.12 -11.19 4.56
N THR A 26 10.87 -11.30 5.02
CA THR A 26 10.31 -12.56 5.53
C THR A 26 9.96 -13.46 4.36
N THR A 27 10.35 -14.72 4.48
CA THR A 27 10.15 -15.74 3.45
C THR A 27 8.66 -16.02 3.28
N ASP A 28 8.15 -15.79 2.06
CA ASP A 28 6.77 -16.08 1.65
C ASP A 28 6.39 -17.52 2.00
N LYS A 29 5.53 -17.70 3.00
CA LYS A 29 5.08 -19.01 3.45
C LYS A 29 3.60 -19.16 3.15
N SER A 30 3.29 -19.24 1.85
CA SER A 30 1.98 -19.67 1.36
C SER A 30 1.65 -21.04 1.95
N THR A 31 0.56 -21.09 2.73
CA THR A 31 0.15 -22.28 3.49
C THR A 31 -1.08 -22.97 2.92
N ASP A 32 -1.68 -22.46 1.84
CA ASP A 32 -2.95 -22.98 1.36
C ASP A 32 -2.89 -23.35 -0.13
N LYS A 33 -2.67 -24.64 -0.40
CA LYS A 33 -2.82 -25.23 -1.73
C LYS A 33 -4.25 -25.78 -1.88
N SER A 34 -5.26 -24.91 -1.85
CA SER A 34 -6.58 -25.32 -2.33
C SER A 34 -6.57 -25.41 -3.86
N THR A 35 -6.98 -26.57 -4.37
CA THR A 35 -7.08 -26.93 -5.79
C THR A 35 -8.43 -26.57 -6.42
N GLU A 36 -9.36 -26.01 -5.65
CA GLU A 36 -10.65 -25.59 -6.19
C GLU A 36 -10.49 -24.37 -7.11
N PRO A 37 -11.19 -24.33 -8.26
CA PRO A 37 -11.14 -23.19 -9.15
C PRO A 37 -11.82 -21.98 -8.51
N LEU A 38 -11.20 -20.80 -8.70
CA LEU A 38 -11.74 -19.53 -8.23
C LEU A 38 -13.16 -19.32 -8.77
N ASP A 39 -14.08 -18.89 -7.89
CA ASP A 39 -15.44 -18.51 -8.27
C ASP A 39 -15.44 -17.51 -9.45
N SER A 40 -16.34 -17.72 -10.41
CA SER A 40 -16.39 -16.93 -11.65
C SER A 40 -16.62 -15.44 -11.43
N THR A 41 -17.36 -15.05 -10.37
CA THR A 41 -17.60 -13.65 -10.02
C THR A 41 -16.32 -13.02 -9.50
N LYS A 42 -15.61 -13.71 -8.61
CA LYS A 42 -14.30 -13.27 -8.09
C LYS A 42 -13.26 -13.19 -9.20
N SER A 43 -13.18 -14.21 -10.06
CA SER A 43 -12.27 -14.24 -11.20
C SER A 43 -12.47 -13.04 -12.13
N LYS A 44 -13.73 -12.78 -12.53
CA LYS A 44 -14.06 -11.61 -13.35
C LYS A 44 -13.73 -10.29 -12.66
N LEU A 45 -14.03 -10.18 -11.36
CA LEU A 45 -13.71 -8.98 -10.59
C LEU A 45 -12.20 -8.71 -10.56
N LEU A 46 -11.38 -9.72 -10.30
CA LEU A 46 -9.92 -9.56 -10.22
C LEU A 46 -9.31 -9.23 -11.58
N LEU A 47 -9.83 -9.81 -12.67
CA LEU A 47 -9.45 -9.41 -14.03
C LEU A 47 -9.80 -7.94 -14.30
N ASP A 48 -11.04 -7.52 -14.00
CA ASP A 48 -11.47 -6.12 -14.18
C ASP A 48 -10.59 -5.16 -13.36
N ILE A 49 -10.25 -5.53 -12.11
CA ILE A 49 -9.35 -4.72 -11.26
C ILE A 49 -7.97 -4.61 -11.91
N LYS A 50 -7.41 -5.71 -12.41
CA LYS A 50 -6.12 -5.72 -13.10
C LYS A 50 -6.11 -4.80 -14.33
N GLU A 51 -7.11 -4.92 -15.19
CA GLU A 51 -7.23 -4.09 -16.40
C GLU A 51 -7.42 -2.60 -16.11
N GLN A 52 -8.15 -2.26 -15.04
CA GLN A 52 -8.32 -0.86 -14.63
C GLN A 52 -7.06 -0.33 -13.94
N ALA A 53 -6.34 -1.17 -13.19
CA ALA A 53 -5.10 -0.79 -12.52
C ALA A 53 -4.01 -0.39 -13.51
N GLU A 54 -3.92 -1.03 -14.69
CA GLU A 54 -3.02 -0.62 -15.77
C GLU A 54 -3.28 0.84 -16.23
N LYS A 55 -4.53 1.27 -16.15
CA LYS A 55 -4.99 2.63 -16.48
C LYS A 55 -4.92 3.58 -15.29
N GLY A 56 -4.41 3.11 -14.15
CA GLY A 56 -4.29 3.86 -12.91
C GLY A 56 -5.61 4.07 -12.19
N LYS A 57 -6.59 3.18 -12.39
CA LYS A 57 -7.94 3.27 -11.81
C LYS A 57 -8.27 2.01 -11.01
N LEU A 58 -9.24 2.12 -10.11
CA LEU A 58 -9.96 0.97 -9.59
C LEU A 58 -11.27 0.79 -10.35
N LYS A 59 -11.79 -0.44 -10.41
CA LYS A 59 -13.08 -0.72 -11.06
C LYS A 59 -14.18 0.14 -10.42
N GLY A 60 -14.99 0.80 -11.25
CA GLY A 60 -16.05 1.70 -10.79
C GLY A 60 -15.59 3.10 -10.38
N ILE A 61 -14.28 3.38 -10.36
CA ILE A 61 -13.73 4.73 -10.15
C ILE A 61 -13.37 5.34 -11.51
N THR A 62 -13.91 6.51 -11.82
CA THR A 62 -13.82 7.12 -13.16
C THR A 62 -12.52 7.91 -13.36
N THR A 63 -11.94 8.42 -12.28
CA THR A 63 -10.67 9.16 -12.23
C THR A 63 -9.49 8.22 -12.06
N SER A 64 -8.33 8.58 -12.58
CA SER A 64 -7.10 7.83 -12.37
C SER A 64 -6.21 8.47 -11.32
N ILE A 65 -5.24 7.73 -10.81
CA ILE A 65 -4.08 8.34 -10.16
C ILE A 65 -3.47 9.41 -11.08
N ARG A 66 -2.79 10.39 -10.49
CA ARG A 66 -2.29 11.62 -11.11
C ARG A 66 -3.36 12.64 -11.54
N THR A 67 -4.64 12.38 -11.27
CA THR A 67 -5.70 13.39 -11.36
C THR A 67 -5.51 14.44 -10.24
N ALA A 68 -5.83 15.71 -10.52
CA ALA A 68 -5.68 16.78 -9.53
C ALA A 68 -6.81 16.74 -8.48
N TYR A 69 -6.53 17.15 -7.25
CA TYR A 69 -7.51 17.14 -6.15
C TYR A 69 -8.82 17.87 -6.50
N ASN A 70 -8.74 19.05 -7.13
CA ASN A 70 -9.94 19.79 -7.54
C ASN A 70 -10.83 19.02 -8.54
N GLU A 71 -10.25 18.18 -9.39
CA GLU A 71 -10.98 17.31 -10.32
C GLU A 71 -11.64 16.15 -9.59
N ILE A 72 -11.00 15.59 -8.55
CA ILE A 72 -11.61 14.59 -7.66
C ILE A 72 -12.83 15.18 -6.95
N VAL A 73 -12.70 16.39 -6.40
CA VAL A 73 -13.81 17.10 -5.73
C VAL A 73 -14.97 17.36 -6.70
N LYS A 74 -14.68 17.74 -7.95
CA LYS A 74 -15.72 17.91 -8.99
C LYS A 74 -16.42 16.60 -9.32
N ALA A 75 -15.67 15.51 -9.44
CA ALA A 75 -16.21 14.21 -9.79
C ALA A 75 -17.11 13.64 -8.68
N TYR A 76 -16.61 13.62 -7.44
CA TYR A 76 -17.23 12.86 -6.35
C TYR A 76 -17.82 13.70 -5.21
N GLY A 77 -17.69 15.02 -5.27
CA GLY A 77 -18.16 15.94 -4.24
C GLY A 77 -17.10 16.29 -3.20
N LYS A 78 -17.41 17.28 -2.36
CA LYS A 78 -16.53 17.78 -1.30
C LYS A 78 -16.30 16.68 -0.24
N PRO A 79 -15.05 16.31 0.05
CA PRO A 79 -14.75 15.28 1.03
C PRO A 79 -14.50 15.86 2.42
N LYS A 80 -14.31 14.95 3.37
CA LYS A 80 -13.49 15.22 4.57
C LYS A 80 -12.02 14.95 4.23
N VAL A 81 -11.12 15.66 4.89
CA VAL A 81 -9.66 15.49 4.73
C VAL A 81 -9.07 15.09 6.08
N ALA A 82 -8.20 14.09 6.06
CA ALA A 82 -7.45 13.63 7.23
C ALA A 82 -5.99 13.38 6.86
N ASN A 83 -5.14 13.42 7.89
CA ASN A 83 -3.72 13.13 7.80
C ASN A 83 -3.43 11.89 8.66
N VAL A 84 -2.63 10.97 8.14
CA VAL A 84 -2.04 9.87 8.89
C VAL A 84 -0.55 9.89 8.59
N GLU A 85 0.24 10.22 9.60
CA GLU A 85 1.70 10.41 9.48
C GLU A 85 2.06 11.38 8.34
N CYS A 86 2.77 10.91 7.31
CA CYS A 86 3.16 11.68 6.13
C CYS A 86 2.14 11.62 4.98
N TRP A 87 0.95 11.06 5.19
CA TRP A 87 -0.07 10.88 4.15
C TRP A 87 -1.29 11.75 4.40
N THR A 88 -1.71 12.50 3.38
CA THR A 88 -3.00 13.18 3.38
C THR A 88 -3.97 12.46 2.49
N TYR A 89 -5.21 12.26 2.96
CA TYR A 89 -6.24 11.61 2.18
C TYR A 89 -7.59 12.26 2.33
N SER A 90 -8.38 12.16 1.27
CA SER A 90 -9.77 12.55 1.24
C SER A 90 -10.68 11.33 1.24
N TYR A 91 -11.74 11.41 2.03
CA TYR A 91 -12.70 10.34 2.28
C TYR A 91 -14.11 10.94 2.45
N ASP A 92 -15.13 10.09 2.59
CA ASP A 92 -16.54 10.50 2.67
C ASP A 92 -16.97 11.40 1.50
N HIS A 93 -16.51 11.09 0.29
CA HIS A 93 -16.99 11.76 -0.91
C HIS A 93 -18.47 11.39 -1.14
N ALA A 94 -19.29 12.38 -1.50
CA ALA A 94 -20.74 12.19 -1.65
C ALA A 94 -21.15 11.09 -2.66
N LYS A 95 -20.29 10.74 -3.63
CA LYS A 95 -20.59 9.77 -4.69
C LYS A 95 -19.75 8.50 -4.65
N THR A 96 -18.88 8.32 -3.66
CA THR A 96 -18.04 7.11 -3.55
C THR A 96 -17.51 6.94 -2.14
N THR A 97 -17.34 5.69 -1.71
CA THR A 97 -16.67 5.33 -0.46
C THR A 97 -15.16 5.09 -0.65
N ALA A 98 -14.63 5.35 -1.85
CA ALA A 98 -13.19 5.27 -2.09
C ALA A 98 -12.44 6.38 -1.36
N ASN A 99 -11.26 6.02 -0.86
CA ASN A 99 -10.29 6.95 -0.26
C ASN A 99 -9.25 7.34 -1.30
N PHE A 100 -8.92 8.62 -1.34
CA PHE A 100 -7.98 9.20 -2.29
C PHE A 100 -6.79 9.81 -1.55
N PHE A 101 -5.58 9.33 -1.83
CA PHE A 101 -4.36 9.70 -1.11
C PHE A 101 -3.43 10.56 -1.96
N TYR A 102 -2.87 11.58 -1.34
CA TYR A 102 -2.05 12.61 -1.96
C TYR A 102 -0.66 12.63 -1.31
N ASP A 103 0.37 12.86 -2.12
CA ASP A 103 1.73 13.06 -1.61
C ASP A 103 1.85 14.41 -0.92
N HIS A 104 2.63 14.44 0.15
CA HIS A 104 2.90 15.64 0.94
C HIS A 104 4.15 16.37 0.47
N ASP A 105 4.16 17.69 0.68
CA ASP A 105 5.39 18.49 0.68
C ASP A 105 6.11 18.40 2.06
N SER A 106 5.42 17.99 3.15
CA SER A 106 5.99 17.84 4.51
C SER A 106 5.13 16.99 5.46
N CYS A 107 5.77 16.28 6.41
CA CYS A 107 5.10 15.48 7.46
C CYS A 107 4.71 16.30 8.71
N GLY A 108 4.53 17.62 8.60
CA GLY A 108 4.24 18.50 9.75
C GLY A 108 2.77 18.48 10.20
N GLU A 109 2.53 18.76 11.48
CA GLU A 109 1.19 18.79 12.10
C GLU A 109 0.31 19.98 11.68
N GLU A 110 0.88 20.99 11.01
CA GLU A 110 0.08 22.12 10.52
C GLU A 110 -0.82 21.67 9.37
N LEU A 111 -2.14 21.74 9.60
CA LEU A 111 -3.26 21.59 8.66
C LEU A 111 -2.81 21.48 7.20
N ASN A 112 -2.38 20.29 6.85
CA ASN A 112 -1.84 20.00 5.54
C ASN A 112 -3.01 20.02 4.54
N GLN A 113 -3.27 21.21 4.00
CA GLN A 113 -4.35 21.41 3.05
C GLN A 113 -3.90 20.87 1.69
N VAL A 114 -4.59 19.84 1.20
CA VAL A 114 -4.37 19.34 -0.17
C VAL A 114 -4.61 20.49 -1.13
N LYS A 115 -3.53 20.97 -1.77
CA LYS A 115 -3.62 22.05 -2.75
C LYS A 115 -4.51 21.58 -3.90
N PRO A 116 -5.32 22.46 -4.53
CA PRO A 116 -6.20 22.09 -5.65
C PRO A 116 -5.49 21.34 -6.78
N THR A 117 -4.20 21.60 -6.99
CA THR A 117 -3.36 21.01 -8.03
C THR A 117 -2.61 19.75 -7.60
N THR A 118 -2.63 19.40 -6.31
CA THR A 118 -1.94 18.19 -5.80
C THR A 118 -2.46 16.96 -6.52
N LYS A 119 -1.54 16.10 -6.93
CA LYS A 119 -1.83 14.92 -7.73
C LYS A 119 -2.07 13.71 -6.84
N LEU A 120 -3.14 12.98 -7.16
CA LEU A 120 -3.50 11.73 -6.52
C LEU A 120 -2.40 10.68 -6.72
N ASN A 121 -1.89 10.09 -5.64
CA ASN A 121 -0.92 8.99 -5.72
C ASN A 121 -1.63 7.64 -5.64
N ARG A 122 -2.59 7.50 -4.72
CA ARG A 122 -3.24 6.21 -4.43
C ARG A 122 -4.77 6.35 -4.34
N ILE A 123 -5.46 5.34 -4.86
CA ILE A 123 -6.90 5.15 -4.67
C ILE A 123 -7.07 3.84 -3.90
N THR A 124 -7.86 3.84 -2.85
CA THR A 124 -8.11 2.67 -1.99
C THR A 124 -9.60 2.46 -1.82
N VAL A 125 -10.03 1.20 -1.87
CA VAL A 125 -11.38 0.77 -1.50
C VAL A 125 -11.30 -0.40 -0.53
N GLU A 126 -12.30 -0.50 0.34
CA GLU A 126 -12.57 -1.75 1.06
C GLU A 126 -13.22 -2.78 0.12
N PRO A 127 -13.07 -4.10 0.37
CA PRO A 127 -13.70 -5.13 -0.46
C PRO A 127 -15.23 -4.99 -0.57
N THR A 128 -15.88 -4.43 0.46
CA THR A 128 -17.31 -4.13 0.50
C THR A 128 -17.76 -3.26 -0.67
N TYR A 129 -16.87 -2.42 -1.23
CA TYR A 129 -17.13 -1.62 -2.43
C TYR A 129 -17.58 -2.46 -3.63
N TYR A 130 -17.11 -3.71 -3.74
CA TYR A 130 -17.47 -4.62 -4.82
C TYR A 130 -18.57 -5.62 -4.45
N ASN A 131 -19.12 -5.55 -3.23
CA ASN A 131 -20.05 -6.53 -2.68
C ASN A 131 -19.52 -7.98 -2.76
N VAL A 132 -18.21 -8.16 -2.66
CA VAL A 132 -17.54 -9.46 -2.73
C VAL A 132 -16.51 -9.56 -1.60
N GLN A 133 -16.49 -10.69 -0.90
CA GLN A 133 -15.43 -11.02 0.05
C GLN A 133 -14.31 -11.75 -0.67
N LEU A 134 -13.09 -11.23 -0.53
CA LEU A 134 -11.87 -11.82 -1.08
C LEU A 134 -10.95 -12.24 0.07
N THR A 135 -10.23 -13.34 -0.12
CA THR A 135 -9.15 -13.81 0.75
C THR A 135 -7.81 -13.68 0.05
N GLU A 136 -6.70 -13.82 0.77
CA GLU A 136 -5.38 -13.94 0.15
C GLU A 136 -5.33 -15.02 -0.94
N HIS A 137 -5.94 -16.18 -0.67
CA HIS A 137 -5.97 -17.29 -1.62
C HIS A 137 -6.69 -16.91 -2.92
N ASP A 138 -7.84 -16.23 -2.83
CA ASP A 138 -8.57 -15.72 -4.01
C ASP A 138 -7.68 -14.77 -4.84
N ILE A 139 -6.95 -13.89 -4.17
CA ILE A 139 -6.06 -12.90 -4.81
C ILE A 139 -4.94 -13.61 -5.57
N ARG A 140 -4.27 -14.59 -4.95
CA ARG A 140 -3.18 -15.34 -5.60
C ARG A 140 -3.68 -16.19 -6.77
N GLN A 141 -4.85 -16.80 -6.64
CA GLN A 141 -5.46 -17.53 -7.75
C GLN A 141 -5.86 -16.60 -8.92
N GLY A 142 -6.40 -15.42 -8.63
CA GLY A 142 -6.93 -14.52 -9.67
C GLY A 142 -5.91 -13.58 -10.30
N LEU A 143 -4.94 -13.08 -9.53
CA LEU A 143 -3.91 -12.16 -10.01
C LEU A 143 -2.57 -12.84 -10.32
N GLY A 144 -2.38 -14.08 -9.84
CA GLY A 144 -1.13 -14.82 -9.92
C GLY A 144 -0.23 -14.59 -8.70
N GLU A 145 1.06 -14.88 -8.83
CA GLU A 145 2.02 -14.59 -7.77
C GLU A 145 2.26 -13.07 -7.63
N PRO A 146 2.32 -12.55 -6.39
CA PRO A 146 2.64 -11.15 -6.16
C PRO A 146 4.07 -10.84 -6.62
N THR A 147 4.27 -9.59 -7.03
CA THR A 147 5.62 -9.09 -7.28
C THR A 147 6.44 -9.06 -5.99
N ASN A 148 5.81 -8.73 -4.87
CA ASN A 148 6.39 -8.90 -3.55
C ASN A 148 5.26 -9.04 -2.52
N ALA A 149 5.56 -9.72 -1.43
CA ALA A 149 4.69 -9.85 -0.28
C ALA A 149 5.51 -9.77 1.00
N TYR A 150 5.03 -9.04 2.00
CA TYR A 150 5.79 -8.79 3.22
C TYR A 150 4.86 -8.53 4.41
N ASP A 151 5.36 -8.84 5.59
CA ASP A 151 4.75 -8.42 6.84
C ASP A 151 5.08 -6.94 7.07
N ASN A 152 4.06 -6.12 7.22
CA ASN A 152 4.17 -4.71 7.55
C ASN A 152 3.88 -4.53 9.04
N GLU A 153 4.87 -4.84 9.87
CA GLU A 153 4.76 -4.79 11.34
C GLU A 153 4.35 -3.39 11.85
N ALA A 154 4.77 -2.32 11.14
CA ALA A 154 4.46 -0.94 11.51
C ALA A 154 2.97 -0.59 11.39
N TYR A 155 2.24 -1.27 10.51
CA TYR A 155 0.80 -1.06 10.30
C TYR A 155 -0.02 -2.33 10.53
N GLY A 156 0.55 -3.30 11.25
CA GLY A 156 -0.14 -4.48 11.75
C GLY A 156 -0.81 -5.34 10.67
N GLY A 157 -0.12 -5.61 9.56
CA GLY A 157 -0.74 -6.37 8.48
C GLY A 157 0.23 -7.10 7.55
N TYR A 158 -0.34 -7.92 6.69
CA TYR A 158 0.37 -8.57 5.60
C TYR A 158 -0.02 -7.89 4.28
N GLU A 159 0.98 -7.47 3.51
CA GLU A 159 0.77 -6.75 2.27
C GLU A 159 1.31 -7.55 1.08
N MET A 160 0.58 -7.51 -0.02
CA MET A 160 1.02 -8.01 -1.32
C MET A 160 0.91 -6.89 -2.35
N TYR A 161 1.89 -6.76 -3.24
CA TYR A 161 1.74 -5.91 -4.41
C TYR A 161 2.06 -6.59 -5.73
N TYR A 162 1.41 -6.10 -6.77
CA TYR A 162 1.50 -6.58 -8.13
C TYR A 162 1.84 -5.40 -9.04
N ASN A 163 2.96 -5.47 -9.76
CA ASN A 163 3.25 -4.52 -10.82
C ASN A 163 2.30 -4.75 -12.00
N VAL A 164 1.60 -3.70 -12.43
CA VAL A 164 0.68 -3.76 -13.57
C VAL A 164 0.94 -2.56 -14.48
N GLY A 165 1.73 -2.80 -15.53
CA GLY A 165 2.28 -1.72 -16.37
C GLY A 165 3.13 -0.75 -15.55
N LYS A 166 2.72 0.53 -15.53
CA LYS A 166 3.40 1.61 -14.80
C LYS A 166 2.84 1.87 -13.39
N ASN A 167 1.88 1.07 -12.94
CA ASN A 167 1.19 1.24 -11.66
C ASN A 167 1.32 -0.05 -10.83
N GLN A 168 0.84 0.00 -9.59
CA GLN A 168 0.83 -1.15 -8.71
C GLN A 168 -0.57 -1.38 -8.14
N ILE A 169 -0.98 -2.64 -8.04
CA ILE A 169 -2.08 -3.06 -7.16
C ILE A 169 -1.46 -3.39 -5.82
N PHE A 170 -1.99 -2.83 -4.75
CA PHE A 170 -1.64 -3.18 -3.37
C PHE A 170 -2.85 -3.81 -2.69
N ILE A 171 -2.61 -4.94 -2.06
CA ILE A 171 -3.60 -5.73 -1.33
C ILE A 171 -3.12 -5.81 0.11
N GLN A 172 -3.97 -5.37 1.03
CA GLN A 172 -3.74 -5.58 2.46
C GLN A 172 -4.60 -6.74 2.93
N ILE A 173 -4.01 -7.64 3.70
CA ILE A 173 -4.66 -8.79 4.30
C ILE A 173 -4.80 -8.52 5.80
N ASP A 174 -6.01 -8.74 6.30
CA ASP A 174 -6.32 -8.80 7.72
C ASP A 174 -5.71 -10.09 8.31
N THR A 175 -4.65 -9.91 9.11
CA THR A 175 -3.92 -11.01 9.74
C THR A 175 -4.61 -11.59 10.97
N ASP A 176 -5.58 -10.85 11.56
CA ASP A 176 -6.39 -11.34 12.69
C ASP A 176 -7.54 -12.24 12.19
N SER A 177 -7.89 -12.14 10.91
CA SER A 177 -8.87 -13.00 10.28
C SER A 177 -8.31 -14.41 10.05
N SER A 178 -8.96 -15.43 10.61
CA SER A 178 -8.63 -16.85 10.42
C SER A 178 -8.66 -17.31 8.95
N VAL A 179 -9.40 -16.61 8.08
CA VAL A 179 -9.47 -16.90 6.64
C VAL A 179 -8.67 -15.91 5.79
N ARG A 180 -7.80 -15.10 6.41
CA ARG A 180 -6.91 -14.12 5.74
C ARG A 180 -7.68 -13.23 4.74
N LYS A 181 -8.70 -12.54 5.23
CA LYS A 181 -9.56 -11.66 4.42
C LYS A 181 -8.74 -10.49 3.88
N VAL A 182 -9.04 -10.07 2.65
CA VAL A 182 -8.57 -8.79 2.14
C VAL A 182 -9.24 -7.68 2.94
N SER A 183 -8.47 -6.74 3.47
CA SER A 183 -8.96 -5.57 4.19
C SER A 183 -9.01 -4.32 3.30
N SER A 184 -8.09 -4.21 2.35
CA SER A 184 -8.11 -3.11 1.38
C SER A 184 -7.50 -3.50 0.02
N ILE A 185 -7.98 -2.82 -1.01
CA ILE A 185 -7.48 -2.93 -2.39
C ILE A 185 -7.14 -1.53 -2.86
N SER A 186 -5.90 -1.34 -3.31
CA SER A 186 -5.40 -0.05 -3.76
C SER A 186 -4.79 -0.12 -5.14
N VAL A 187 -4.93 0.95 -5.92
CA VAL A 187 -4.04 1.24 -7.05
C VAL A 187 -3.18 2.45 -6.69
N ARG A 188 -1.88 2.38 -6.98
CA ARG A 188 -0.94 3.47 -6.65
C ARG A 188 0.15 3.63 -7.69
N THR A 189 0.81 4.79 -7.67
CA THR A 189 2.09 4.93 -8.38
C THR A 189 3.16 4.07 -7.71
N PRO A 190 4.16 3.57 -8.48
CA PRO A 190 5.24 2.78 -7.91
C PRO A 190 5.97 3.52 -6.80
N LEU A 191 6.32 2.80 -5.74
CA LEU A 191 7.26 3.28 -4.74
C LEU A 191 8.60 3.58 -5.42
N VAL A 192 8.89 4.87 -5.64
CA VAL A 192 10.24 5.30 -6.02
C VAL A 192 11.02 5.42 -4.71
N PHE A 193 11.72 4.37 -4.34
CA PHE A 193 12.81 4.51 -3.39
C PHE A 193 13.94 5.22 -4.15
N GLU A 194 14.26 6.45 -3.77
CA GLU A 194 15.42 7.13 -4.32
C GLU A 194 16.65 6.22 -4.18
N LYS A 195 17.46 6.14 -5.24
CA LYS A 195 18.68 5.33 -5.31
C LYS A 195 19.84 6.00 -4.59
#